data_AF-A0A372FTA3-F1
#
_entry.id   AF-A0A372FTA3-F1
#
_cell.length_a   1.000
_cell.length_b   1.000
_cell.length_c   1.000
_cell.angle_alpha   90.00
_cell.angle_beta   90.00
_cell.angle_gamma   90.00
#
_symmetry.space_group_name_H-M   'P 1'
#
loop_
_entity.id
_entity.type
_entity.pdbx_description
1 polymer ?
#
loop_
_entity_poly.entity_id
_entity_poly.type
_entity_poly.pdbx_seq_one_letter_code
_entity_poly.pdbx_strand_id
1 'polypeptide(L)'
;MATPLPTRRRHRRAARATARRAPRQPPLTCPTTPSPQESPPMALHLYFDLTATLRLAEHAVAADQHVPSFTEREDQTSCAGALEWVHDDGVYLMSNGLPRLQDPDRPGANLTVHAHGWNPRVDGHRADRDLGGDDFVEHLHLTEEPAPLIEELRAAHAAGFRWLDLVVSAETFEVRVARTRRPD
;
A
#
# COMPACT_ATOMS: atom_id res chain seq x y z
N MET A 1 12.02 -9.70 -30.99
CA MET A 1 12.27 -8.66 -29.96
C MET A 1 10.96 -7.95 -29.72
N ALA A 2 10.28 -8.27 -28.61
CA ALA A 2 9.00 -7.67 -28.25
C ALA A 2 9.04 -7.36 -26.74
N THR A 3 8.92 -6.08 -26.42
CA THR A 3 8.77 -5.56 -25.05
C THR A 3 7.38 -5.90 -24.53
N PRO A 4 7.20 -6.30 -23.26
CA PRO A 4 5.90 -6.22 -22.62
C PRO A 4 5.81 -5.04 -21.64
N LEU A 5 4.67 -4.36 -21.72
CA LEU A 5 4.16 -3.30 -20.86
C LEU A 5 3.73 -3.84 -19.47
N PRO A 6 3.61 -2.97 -18.44
CA PRO A 6 3.33 -3.37 -17.07
C PRO A 6 1.86 -3.76 -16.86
N THR A 7 1.64 -4.83 -16.10
CA THR A 7 0.32 -5.37 -15.77
C THR A 7 -0.14 -4.84 -14.42
N ARG A 8 -1.20 -4.02 -14.42
CA ARG A 8 -1.88 -3.51 -13.21
C ARG A 8 -2.59 -4.64 -12.47
N ARG A 9 -2.39 -4.76 -11.16
CA ARG A 9 -3.21 -5.62 -10.28
C ARG A 9 -4.13 -4.73 -9.43
N ARG A 10 -5.44 -4.97 -9.52
CA ARG A 10 -6.49 -4.35 -8.70
C ARG A 10 -6.98 -5.41 -7.71
N HIS A 11 -6.89 -5.16 -6.41
CA HIS A 11 -7.56 -5.99 -5.41
C HIS A 11 -8.98 -5.46 -5.18
N ARG A 12 -10.00 -6.30 -5.39
CA ARG A 12 -11.43 -6.01 -5.22
C ARG A 12 -11.94 -6.75 -3.98
N ARG A 13 -12.67 -6.05 -3.11
CA ARG A 13 -13.37 -6.65 -1.96
C ARG A 13 -14.59 -7.45 -2.42
N ALA A 14 -14.83 -8.62 -1.81
CA ALA A 14 -15.91 -9.53 -2.15
C ALA A 14 -17.27 -9.06 -1.59
N ALA A 15 -18.33 -9.15 -2.41
CA ALA A 15 -19.72 -9.05 -1.97
C ALA A 15 -20.54 -10.21 -2.53
N ARG A 16 -21.32 -10.83 -1.63
CA ARG A 16 -22.14 -12.04 -1.84
C ARG A 16 -23.38 -11.77 -2.70
N ALA A 17 -23.84 -12.84 -3.35
CA ALA A 17 -24.87 -12.89 -4.38
C ALA A 17 -26.32 -12.65 -3.90
N THR A 18 -27.16 -12.09 -4.79
CA THR A 18 -28.54 -12.54 -5.02
C THR A 18 -28.94 -12.35 -6.50
N ALA A 19 -29.66 -13.33 -7.05
CA ALA A 19 -30.09 -13.40 -8.44
C ALA A 19 -31.41 -12.67 -8.70
N ARG A 20 -31.62 -12.13 -9.92
CA ARG A 20 -32.80 -12.38 -10.79
C ARG A 20 -32.82 -11.53 -12.08
N ARG A 21 -32.80 -12.25 -13.23
CA ARG A 21 -33.64 -12.12 -14.45
C ARG A 21 -33.83 -10.74 -15.13
N ALA A 22 -33.30 -10.60 -16.36
CA ALA A 22 -33.70 -9.61 -17.39
C ALA A 22 -34.78 -10.20 -18.34
N PRO A 23 -35.34 -9.52 -19.37
CA PRO A 23 -35.08 -8.16 -19.90
C PRO A 23 -36.35 -7.34 -20.30
N ARG A 24 -36.18 -6.05 -20.67
CA ARG A 24 -36.87 -5.32 -21.78
C ARG A 24 -36.42 -3.84 -21.84
N GLN A 25 -36.03 -3.37 -23.03
CA GLN A 25 -35.81 -1.95 -23.42
C GLN A 25 -36.90 -1.54 -24.45
N PRO A 26 -37.01 -0.26 -24.91
CA PRO A 26 -36.89 1.06 -24.25
C PRO A 26 -38.13 1.95 -24.61
N PRO A 27 -38.18 3.29 -24.37
CA PRO A 27 -37.70 4.24 -25.41
C PRO A 27 -37.16 5.62 -24.95
N LEU A 28 -36.33 6.19 -25.85
CA LEU A 28 -36.18 7.61 -26.26
C LEU A 28 -35.77 8.70 -25.24
N THR A 29 -34.46 8.94 -25.21
CA THR A 29 -33.73 10.23 -25.24
C THR A 29 -34.41 11.51 -24.74
N CYS A 30 -33.91 12.03 -23.62
CA CYS A 30 -33.79 13.46 -23.34
C CYS A 30 -32.30 13.88 -23.51
N PRO A 31 -32.00 15.12 -23.93
CA PRO A 31 -30.62 15.59 -24.04
C PRO A 31 -29.98 15.68 -22.65
N THR A 32 -29.08 14.75 -22.36
CA THR A 32 -28.23 14.72 -21.17
C THR A 32 -27.32 15.95 -21.19
N THR A 33 -27.54 16.84 -20.22
CA THR A 33 -26.55 17.83 -19.76
C THR A 33 -25.19 17.15 -19.68
N PRO A 34 -24.10 17.69 -20.25
CA PRO A 34 -22.79 17.09 -20.06
C PRO A 34 -22.52 17.05 -18.55
N SER A 35 -22.41 15.84 -18.01
CA SER A 35 -21.93 15.62 -16.64
C SER A 35 -20.66 16.44 -16.45
N PRO A 36 -20.49 17.10 -15.28
CA PRO A 36 -19.19 17.68 -14.94
C PRO A 36 -18.16 16.57 -15.17
N GLN A 37 -17.12 16.85 -15.96
CA GLN A 37 -16.00 15.93 -16.04
C GLN A 37 -15.46 15.81 -14.61
N GLU A 38 -15.82 14.72 -13.93
CA GLU A 38 -15.13 14.28 -12.72
C GLU A 38 -13.67 14.18 -13.13
N SER A 39 -12.89 15.16 -12.68
CA SER A 39 -11.45 15.06 -12.75
C SER A 39 -11.10 13.71 -12.12
N PRO A 40 -10.23 12.90 -12.75
CA PRO A 40 -9.88 11.60 -12.19
C PRO A 40 -9.48 11.81 -10.73
N PRO A 41 -9.98 11.00 -9.79
CA PRO A 41 -9.68 11.18 -8.37
C PRO A 41 -8.16 11.28 -8.23
N MET A 42 -7.70 12.36 -7.62
CA MET A 42 -6.27 12.63 -7.49
C MET A 42 -5.67 11.49 -6.67
N ALA A 43 -4.83 10.69 -7.31
CA ALA A 43 -4.15 9.62 -6.61
C ALA A 43 -3.07 10.23 -5.70
N LEU A 44 -3.11 9.91 -4.42
CA LEU A 44 -2.12 10.33 -3.46
C LEU A 44 -0.87 9.46 -3.61
N HIS A 45 0.30 10.08 -3.62
CA HIS A 45 1.58 9.39 -3.71
C HIS A 45 2.31 9.44 -2.37
N LEU A 46 2.61 8.28 -1.80
CA LEU A 46 3.40 8.16 -0.59
C LEU A 46 4.77 7.56 -0.92
N TYR A 47 5.80 8.37 -0.75
CA TYR A 47 7.17 7.98 -1.05
C TYR A 47 7.93 7.57 0.21
N PHE A 48 8.34 6.31 0.30
CA PHE A 48 9.17 5.78 1.39
C PHE A 48 10.59 5.53 0.89
N ASP A 49 11.60 5.79 1.72
CA ASP A 49 12.99 5.48 1.39
C ASP A 49 13.15 3.97 1.16
N LEU A 50 13.59 3.57 -0.05
CA LEU A 50 13.60 2.17 -0.45
C LEU A 50 14.62 1.35 0.34
N THR A 51 15.79 1.93 0.67
CA THR A 51 16.82 1.22 1.44
C THR A 51 16.32 0.92 2.85
N ALA A 52 15.73 1.91 3.53
CA ALA A 52 15.16 1.73 4.85
C ALA A 52 13.95 0.77 4.82
N THR A 53 13.11 0.87 3.78
CA THR A 53 11.95 -0.01 3.60
C THR A 53 12.38 -1.45 3.35
N LEU A 54 13.40 -1.68 2.53
CA LEU A 54 13.94 -3.02 2.30
C LEU A 54 14.47 -3.63 3.59
N ARG A 55 15.11 -2.85 4.48
CA ARG A 55 15.52 -3.35 5.80
C ARG A 55 14.34 -3.87 6.64
N LEU A 56 13.21 -3.19 6.63
CA LEU A 56 11.99 -3.67 7.30
C LEU A 56 11.48 -4.95 6.65
N ALA A 57 11.47 -5.00 5.32
CA ALA A 57 10.95 -6.13 4.55
C ALA A 57 11.79 -7.40 4.74
N GLU A 58 13.12 -7.26 4.73
CA GLU A 58 14.05 -8.37 4.99
C GLU A 58 13.85 -8.94 6.39
N HIS A 59 13.68 -8.08 7.39
CA HIS A 59 13.37 -8.53 8.74
C HIS A 59 12.03 -9.27 8.80
N ALA A 60 10.98 -8.73 8.17
CA ALA A 60 9.67 -9.36 8.16
C ALA A 60 9.71 -10.75 7.51
N VAL A 61 10.40 -10.92 6.38
CA VAL A 61 10.52 -12.23 5.70
C VAL A 61 11.38 -13.22 6.48
N ALA A 62 12.41 -12.74 7.19
CA ALA A 62 13.31 -13.60 7.95
C ALA A 62 12.77 -14.02 9.34
N ALA A 63 11.71 -13.38 9.83
CA ALA A 63 11.15 -13.68 11.14
C ALA A 63 10.42 -15.03 11.16
N ASP A 64 10.54 -15.77 12.28
CA ASP A 64 9.86 -17.05 12.48
C ASP A 64 8.38 -16.91 12.84
N GLN A 65 7.99 -15.73 13.34
CA GLN A 65 6.64 -15.41 13.78
C GLN A 65 6.26 -14.01 13.30
N HIS A 66 4.96 -13.80 13.11
CA HIS A 66 4.43 -12.55 12.57
C HIS A 66 3.19 -12.14 13.34
N VAL A 67 3.00 -10.83 13.46
CA VAL A 67 1.70 -10.29 13.85
C VAL A 67 0.76 -10.43 12.66
N PRO A 68 -0.39 -11.12 12.80
CA PRO A 68 -1.36 -11.26 11.73
C PRO A 68 -2.17 -9.98 11.56
N SER A 69 -2.60 -9.71 10.34
CA SER A 69 -3.64 -8.72 10.06
C SER A 69 -4.95 -9.09 10.75
N PHE A 70 -5.88 -8.15 10.83
CA PHE A 70 -7.21 -8.42 11.35
C PHE A 70 -7.88 -9.59 10.61
N THR A 71 -7.85 -9.58 9.27
CA THR A 71 -8.45 -10.64 8.45
C THR A 71 -7.76 -11.97 8.65
N GLU A 72 -6.43 -12.04 8.67
CA GLU A 72 -5.71 -13.30 8.90
C GLU A 72 -6.03 -13.89 10.28
N ARG A 73 -6.19 -13.04 11.29
CA ARG A 73 -6.60 -13.48 12.63
C ARG A 73 -8.01 -14.06 12.63
N GLU A 74 -8.97 -13.39 11.99
CA GLU A 74 -10.37 -13.87 11.90
C GLU A 74 -10.47 -15.16 11.09
N ASP A 75 -9.74 -15.25 9.98
CA ASP A 75 -9.74 -16.42 9.09
C ASP A 75 -8.80 -17.53 9.57
N GLN A 76 -8.05 -17.30 10.65
CA GLN A 76 -7.05 -18.21 11.23
C GLN A 76 -5.98 -18.65 10.22
N THR A 77 -5.57 -17.73 9.35
CA THR A 77 -4.49 -17.94 8.38
C THR A 77 -3.18 -17.36 8.91
N SER A 78 -2.07 -17.96 8.49
CA SER A 78 -0.72 -17.49 8.85
C SER A 78 -0.26 -16.40 7.87
N CYS A 79 0.27 -15.30 8.39
CA CYS A 79 1.02 -14.34 7.60
C CYS A 79 2.48 -14.82 7.43
N ALA A 80 2.99 -14.88 6.20
CA ALA A 80 4.37 -15.30 5.92
C ALA A 80 5.39 -14.13 5.86
N GLY A 81 4.97 -12.95 6.31
CA GLY A 81 5.77 -11.71 6.30
C GLY A 81 5.08 -10.60 5.53
N ALA A 82 4.93 -9.45 6.18
CA ALA A 82 4.35 -8.26 5.60
C ALA A 82 5.01 -6.99 6.14
N LEU A 83 4.90 -5.91 5.37
CA LEU A 83 5.03 -4.57 5.92
C LEU A 83 3.66 -4.13 6.44
N GLU A 84 3.61 -3.63 7.67
CA GLU A 84 2.47 -2.91 8.22
C GLU A 84 2.54 -1.46 7.71
N TRP A 85 1.60 -1.09 6.83
CA TRP A 85 1.33 0.29 6.44
C TRP A 85 0.34 0.89 7.44
N VAL A 86 0.83 1.85 8.22
CA VAL A 86 0.09 2.44 9.33
C VAL A 86 -0.19 3.91 9.07
N HIS A 87 -1.39 4.33 9.44
CA HIS A 87 -1.74 5.73 9.60
C HIS A 87 -2.35 5.96 10.98
N ASP A 88 -1.59 6.59 11.86
CA ASP A 88 -2.02 7.05 13.20
C ASP A 88 -1.31 8.38 13.56
N ASP A 89 -0.03 8.34 13.93
CA ASP A 89 0.85 9.49 14.16
C ASP A 89 1.77 9.67 12.94
N GLY A 90 1.18 10.13 11.84
CA GLY A 90 1.81 10.21 10.53
C GLY A 90 1.46 9.01 9.64
N VAL A 91 2.29 8.77 8.62
CA VAL A 91 2.14 7.65 7.69
C VAL A 91 3.46 6.94 7.55
N TYR A 92 3.51 5.67 7.93
CA TYR A 92 4.76 4.93 7.96
C TYR A 92 4.58 3.44 7.68
N LEU A 93 5.72 2.79 7.45
CA LEU A 93 5.86 1.35 7.37
C LEU A 93 6.58 0.82 8.60
N MET A 94 6.19 -0.37 9.06
CA MET A 94 6.96 -1.18 10.00
C MET A 94 6.91 -2.66 9.61
N SER A 95 7.80 -3.46 10.20
CA SER A 95 7.79 -4.92 10.01
C SER A 95 6.76 -5.58 10.92
N ASN A 96 5.97 -6.51 10.39
CA ASN A 96 5.10 -7.36 11.21
C ASN A 96 5.81 -8.55 11.89
N GLY A 97 7.07 -8.83 11.52
CA GLY A 97 7.88 -9.91 12.11
C GLY A 97 8.15 -9.75 13.62
N LEU A 98 8.28 -10.89 14.30
CA LEU A 98 8.56 -11.02 15.74
C LEU A 98 9.89 -11.78 15.99
N PRO A 99 10.70 -11.37 16.98
CA PRO A 99 10.55 -10.18 17.83
C PRO A 99 10.58 -8.88 17.00
N ARG A 100 9.93 -7.82 17.49
CA ARG A 100 9.81 -6.56 16.73
C ARG A 100 11.19 -5.96 16.47
N LEU A 101 11.43 -5.53 15.23
CA LEU A 101 12.65 -4.84 14.85
C LEU A 101 12.75 -3.51 15.61
N GLN A 102 13.77 -3.37 16.46
CA GLN A 102 13.95 -2.19 17.30
C GLN A 102 14.65 -1.06 16.55
N ASP A 103 14.27 0.16 16.87
CA ASP A 103 14.94 1.37 16.42
C ASP A 103 16.24 1.58 17.23
N PRO A 104 17.43 1.57 16.58
CA PRO A 104 18.70 1.75 17.28
C PRO A 104 18.84 3.15 17.90
N ASP A 105 18.16 4.15 17.36
CA ASP A 105 18.25 5.54 17.82
C ASP A 105 17.18 5.87 18.88
N ARG A 106 16.21 4.97 19.08
CA ARG A 106 15.11 5.11 20.06
C ARG A 106 14.90 3.81 20.83
N PRO A 107 15.62 3.57 21.94
CA PRO A 107 15.51 2.36 22.73
C PRO A 107 14.05 2.08 23.16
N GLY A 108 13.59 0.85 22.90
CA GLY A 108 12.23 0.41 23.23
C GLY A 108 11.16 0.80 22.21
N ALA A 109 11.51 1.50 21.13
CA ALA A 109 10.61 1.76 20.01
C ALA A 109 10.88 0.79 18.84
N ASN A 110 9.82 0.47 18.09
CA ASN A 110 9.96 -0.25 16.83
C ASN A 110 10.57 0.66 15.76
N LEU A 111 11.38 0.10 14.88
CA LEU A 111 11.87 0.79 13.70
C LEU A 111 10.70 1.06 12.75
N THR A 112 10.53 2.33 12.37
CA THR A 112 9.51 2.77 11.40
C THR A 112 10.13 3.60 10.29
N VAL A 113 9.54 3.53 9.09
CA VAL A 113 9.94 4.34 7.93
C VAL A 113 8.76 5.18 7.50
N HIS A 114 8.83 6.49 7.74
CA HIS A 114 7.76 7.40 7.36
C HIS A 114 7.76 7.70 5.87
N ALA A 115 6.57 7.86 5.31
CA ALA A 115 6.42 8.49 4.00
C ALA A 115 7.00 9.91 4.07
N HIS A 116 7.65 10.34 3.01
CA HIS A 116 8.24 11.66 2.95
C HIS A 116 7.17 12.75 3.07
N GLY A 117 7.33 13.70 4.00
CA GLY A 117 6.34 14.75 4.27
C GLY A 117 5.21 14.32 5.21
N TRP A 118 5.33 13.15 5.83
CA TRP A 118 4.33 12.57 6.73
C TRP A 118 4.89 12.16 8.09
N ASN A 119 6.11 12.61 8.44
CA ASN A 119 6.66 12.41 9.76
C ASN A 119 6.27 13.60 10.67
N PRO A 120 5.37 13.44 11.64
CA PRO A 120 4.87 14.56 12.44
C PRO A 120 5.97 15.25 13.26
N ARG A 121 7.07 14.55 13.55
CA ARG A 121 8.21 15.10 14.30
C ARG A 121 9.09 16.04 13.48
N VAL A 122 9.05 15.92 12.15
CA VAL A 122 9.93 16.68 11.23
C VAL A 122 9.11 17.60 10.33
N ASP A 123 7.99 17.10 9.82
CA ASP A 123 7.17 17.76 8.81
C ASP A 123 5.96 18.49 9.43
N GLY A 124 5.68 18.26 10.72
CA GLY A 124 4.45 18.68 11.39
C GLY A 124 3.27 17.74 11.10
N HIS A 125 2.15 17.96 11.80
CA HIS A 125 0.96 17.12 11.61
C HIS A 125 0.29 17.44 10.28
N ARG A 126 0.38 16.50 9.34
CA ARG A 126 -0.35 16.51 8.08
C ARG A 126 -1.57 15.60 8.20
N ALA A 127 -2.72 16.11 7.78
CA ALA A 127 -3.93 15.33 7.59
C ALA A 127 -4.35 15.42 6.12
N ASP A 128 -4.66 14.29 5.51
CA ASP A 128 -5.19 14.23 4.15
C ASP A 128 -6.44 13.36 4.15
N ARG A 129 -7.54 13.91 3.65
CA ARG A 129 -8.85 13.24 3.67
C ARG A 129 -8.90 12.07 2.69
N ASP A 130 -8.01 12.05 1.70
CA ASP A 130 -7.97 11.02 0.66
C ASP A 130 -7.22 9.75 1.12
N LEU A 131 -6.51 9.83 2.25
CA LEU A 131 -5.76 8.71 2.82
C LEU A 131 -6.65 7.71 3.60
N GLY A 132 -7.90 8.07 3.88
CA GLY A 132 -8.84 7.24 4.64
C GLY A 132 -9.01 7.70 6.10
N GLY A 133 -9.39 6.77 6.97
CA GLY A 133 -9.53 7.04 8.41
C GLY A 133 -8.19 7.34 9.08
N ASP A 134 -8.23 7.97 10.25
CA ASP A 134 -7.08 8.42 11.04
C ASP A 134 -6.41 7.34 11.91
N ASP A 135 -6.86 6.09 11.80
CA ASP A 135 -6.35 4.95 12.55
C ASP A 135 -6.55 3.66 11.75
N PHE A 136 -5.55 3.28 10.96
CA PHE A 136 -5.56 1.98 10.27
C PHE A 136 -4.19 1.34 10.18
N VAL A 137 -4.22 0.02 10.02
CA VAL A 137 -3.06 -0.81 9.69
C VAL A 137 -3.45 -1.74 8.55
N GLU A 138 -2.79 -1.61 7.41
CA GLU A 138 -2.93 -2.51 6.26
C GLU A 138 -1.63 -3.31 6.08
N HIS A 139 -1.75 -4.58 5.69
CA HIS A 139 -0.58 -5.43 5.41
C HIS A 139 -0.24 -5.42 3.93
N LEU A 140 1.02 -5.09 3.63
CA LEU A 140 1.63 -5.29 2.33
C LEU A 140 2.38 -6.63 2.36
N HIS A 141 1.72 -7.70 1.94
CA HIS A 141 2.30 -9.03 1.95
C HIS A 141 3.53 -9.13 1.05
N LEU A 142 4.60 -9.72 1.58
CA LEU A 142 5.91 -9.70 0.95
C LEU A 142 6.21 -10.94 0.10
N THR A 143 5.61 -12.07 0.44
CA THR A 143 5.97 -13.40 -0.09
C THR A 143 4.89 -14.00 -0.98
N GLU A 144 3.86 -13.24 -1.35
CA GLU A 144 2.75 -13.76 -2.15
C GLU A 144 3.18 -14.10 -3.58
N GLU A 145 2.86 -15.33 -3.99
CA GLU A 145 3.03 -15.80 -5.36
C GLU A 145 1.94 -15.24 -6.29
N PRO A 146 2.21 -15.09 -7.61
CA PRO A 146 3.41 -15.53 -8.34
C PRO A 146 4.55 -14.49 -8.40
N ALA A 147 4.41 -13.36 -7.71
CA ALA A 147 5.35 -12.25 -7.81
C ALA A 147 5.57 -11.65 -6.41
N PRO A 148 6.47 -12.24 -5.61
CA PRO A 148 6.76 -11.76 -4.26
C PRO A 148 7.27 -10.32 -4.27
N LEU A 149 6.60 -9.44 -3.51
CA LEU A 149 6.99 -8.03 -3.40
C LEU A 149 8.43 -7.89 -2.89
N ILE A 150 8.90 -8.77 -2.00
CA ILE A 150 10.29 -8.73 -1.51
C ILE A 150 11.32 -8.81 -2.65
N GLU A 151 11.08 -9.63 -3.67
CA GLU A 151 11.99 -9.77 -4.81
C GLU A 151 12.00 -8.51 -5.68
N GLU A 152 10.85 -7.87 -5.85
CA GLU A 152 10.76 -6.58 -6.55
C GLU A 152 11.54 -5.50 -5.81
N LEU A 153 11.40 -5.41 -4.49
CA LEU A 153 12.14 -4.45 -3.66
C LEU A 153 13.65 -4.67 -3.74
N ARG A 154 14.11 -5.93 -3.63
CA ARG A 154 15.52 -6.32 -3.78
C ARG A 154 16.07 -5.91 -5.15
N ALA A 155 15.36 -6.26 -6.22
CA ALA A 155 15.76 -5.96 -7.59
C ALA A 155 15.81 -4.45 -7.86
N ALA A 156 14.81 -3.70 -7.37
CA ALA A 156 14.76 -2.26 -7.51
C ALA A 156 15.90 -1.56 -6.76
N HIS A 157 16.19 -1.99 -5.53
CA HIS A 157 17.32 -1.47 -4.76
C HIS A 157 18.65 -1.73 -5.47
N ALA A 158 18.87 -2.95 -5.97
CA ALA A 158 20.06 -3.30 -6.75
C ALA A 158 20.18 -2.48 -8.05
N ALA A 159 19.06 -2.14 -8.69
CA ALA A 159 19.02 -1.29 -9.87
C ALA A 159 19.16 0.23 -9.57
N GLY A 160 19.29 0.62 -8.30
CA GLY A 160 19.49 2.00 -7.86
C GLY A 160 18.22 2.85 -7.85
N PHE A 161 17.05 2.23 -7.69
CA PHE A 161 15.84 2.95 -7.30
C PHE A 161 15.98 3.43 -5.85
N ARG A 162 15.27 4.52 -5.52
CA ARG A 162 15.43 5.20 -4.22
C ARG A 162 14.16 5.19 -3.39
N TRP A 163 13.01 5.01 -4.02
CA TRP A 163 11.71 5.16 -3.37
C TRP A 163 10.84 3.95 -3.63
N LEU A 164 10.14 3.50 -2.59
CA LEU A 164 8.87 2.82 -2.72
C LEU A 164 7.79 3.90 -2.88
N ASP A 165 7.01 3.85 -3.95
CA ASP A 165 5.89 4.75 -4.25
C ASP A 165 4.59 3.98 -4.07
N LEU A 166 3.88 4.26 -2.97
CA LEU A 166 2.55 3.74 -2.74
C LEU A 166 1.52 4.74 -3.30
N VAL A 167 0.90 4.36 -4.40
CA VAL A 167 -0.09 5.17 -5.11
C VAL A 167 -1.47 4.82 -4.58
N VAL A 168 -2.02 5.67 -3.73
CA VAL A 168 -3.30 5.47 -3.04
C VAL A 168 -4.41 6.18 -3.80
N SER A 169 -5.54 5.52 -3.92
CA SER A 169 -6.79 6.07 -4.45
C SER A 169 -7.95 5.61 -3.58
N ALA A 170 -9.12 6.24 -3.74
CA ALA A 170 -10.28 6.01 -2.88
C ALA A 170 -10.69 4.53 -2.71
N GLU A 171 -10.38 3.66 -3.68
CA GLU A 171 -10.78 2.25 -3.66
C GLU A 171 -9.61 1.26 -3.59
N THR A 172 -8.38 1.71 -3.83
CA THR A 172 -7.25 0.80 -4.03
C THR A 172 -5.92 1.51 -3.87
N PHE A 173 -4.87 0.75 -3.60
CA PHE A 173 -3.49 1.22 -3.67
C PHE A 173 -2.70 0.38 -4.66
N GLU A 174 -1.62 0.96 -5.18
CA GLU A 174 -0.64 0.28 -6.02
C GLU A 174 0.76 0.51 -5.46
N VAL A 175 1.54 -0.55 -5.35
CA VAL A 175 2.95 -0.47 -4.95
C VAL A 175 3.81 -0.33 -6.20
N ARG A 176 4.72 0.65 -6.22
CA ARG A 176 5.67 0.89 -7.31
C ARG A 176 7.05 1.24 -6.75
N VAL A 177 8.06 1.25 -7.60
CA VAL A 177 9.39 1.79 -7.28
C VAL A 177 9.75 2.98 -8.17
N ALA A 178 10.41 3.99 -7.60
CA ALA A 178 10.80 5.20 -8.32
C ALA A 178 12.26 5.63 -8.02
N ARG A 179 12.93 6.20 -9.03
CA ARG A 179 14.27 6.82 -8.86
C ARG A 179 14.16 8.23 -8.27
N THR A 180 13.10 8.94 -8.63
CA THR A 180 12.80 10.30 -8.19
C THR A 180 11.36 10.35 -7.70
N ARG A 181 11.08 11.21 -6.72
CA ARG A 181 9.70 11.54 -6.33
C ARG A 181 9.08 12.40 -7.43
N ARG A 182 7.77 12.29 -7.62
CA ARG A 182 7.05 13.31 -8.40
C ARG A 182 7.11 14.63 -7.63
N PRO A 183 7.34 15.76 -8.31
CA PRO A 183 7.14 17.06 -7.68
C PRO A 183 5.66 17.20 -7.32
N ASP A 184 5.41 17.64 -6.09
CA ASP A 184 4.08 18.02 -5.60
C ASP A 184 3.56 19.28 -6.33
#